data_AF-A0A654DR63-F1
#
_entry.id   AF-A0A654DR63-F1
#
_cell.length_a   1.000
_cell.length_b   1.000
_cell.length_c   1.000
_cell.angle_alpha   90.00
_cell.angle_beta   90.00
_cell.angle_gamma   90.00
#
_symmetry.space_group_name_H-M   'P 1'
#
loop_
_entity.id
_entity.type
_entity.pdbx_description
1 polymer ?
#
loop_
_entity_poly.entity_id
_entity_poly.type
_entity_poly.pdbx_seq_one_letter_code
_entity_poly.pdbx_strand_id
1 'polypeptide(L)'
;MGPSEAECPERILALLGDTDDPSALNWRRRCIDNLARASRPLEHGMRIRLPSPVKFTDGYEGDEFIVHRRGRKIELAKPGCSYPGYRLSGLRQMAWIIVPETKVHKTVFA
;
A
#
# COMPACT_ATOMS: atom_id res chain seq x y z
N MET A 1 17.52 -9.95 7.87
CA MET A 1 16.46 -9.92 6.85
C MET A 1 15.92 -8.49 6.76
N GLY A 2 16.70 -7.61 6.11
CA GLY A 2 16.43 -6.18 5.99
C GLY A 2 15.69 -5.80 4.72
N PRO A 3 15.16 -4.57 4.64
CA PRO A 3 14.28 -4.10 3.56
C PRO A 3 14.87 -4.21 2.15
N SER A 4 16.20 -4.18 2.01
CA SER A 4 16.88 -4.23 0.70
C SER A 4 17.12 -5.62 0.12
N GLU A 5 16.86 -6.68 0.89
CA GLU A 5 17.06 -8.04 0.39
C GLU A 5 16.01 -8.47 -0.65
N ALA A 6 14.91 -7.74 -0.84
CA ALA A 6 13.81 -8.11 -1.74
C ALA A 6 13.42 -7.01 -2.75
N GLU A 7 14.35 -6.12 -3.10
CA GLU A 7 14.12 -4.99 -4.01
C GLU A 7 14.54 -5.27 -5.47
N CYS A 8 14.66 -6.55 -5.85
CA CYS A 8 15.08 -6.90 -7.21
C CYS A 8 14.04 -6.45 -8.25
N PRO A 9 14.41 -5.63 -9.24
CA PRO A 9 13.47 -5.20 -10.28
C PRO A 9 13.11 -6.35 -11.23
N GLU A 10 11.89 -6.28 -11.79
CA GLU A 10 11.31 -7.33 -12.64
C GLU A 10 12.23 -7.73 -13.82
N ARG A 11 12.89 -6.77 -14.46
CA ARG A 11 13.83 -7.02 -15.56
C ARG A 11 14.99 -7.93 -15.17
N ILE A 12 15.50 -7.80 -13.93
CA ILE A 12 16.59 -8.64 -13.46
C ILE A 12 16.06 -10.03 -13.11
N LEU A 13 14.89 -10.12 -12.45
CA LEU A 13 14.25 -11.41 -12.18
C LEU A 13 14.02 -12.23 -13.47
N ALA A 14 13.62 -11.57 -14.57
CA ALA A 14 13.39 -12.20 -15.86
C ALA A 14 14.68 -12.73 -16.55
N LEU A 15 15.86 -12.24 -16.16
CA LEU A 15 17.15 -12.69 -16.69
C LEU A 15 17.75 -13.83 -15.88
N LEU A 16 17.20 -14.13 -14.71
CA LEU A 16 17.67 -15.24 -13.89
C LEU A 16 17.20 -16.56 -14.51
N GLY A 17 18.14 -17.42 -14.87
CA GLY A 17 17.84 -18.78 -15.35
C GLY A 17 17.23 -19.67 -14.26
N ASP A 18 16.92 -20.91 -14.62
CA ASP A 18 16.42 -21.90 -13.67
C ASP A 18 17.41 -22.18 -12.54
N THR A 19 16.89 -22.42 -11.34
CA THR A 19 17.69 -22.73 -10.16
C THR A 19 16.91 -23.64 -9.22
N ASP A 20 17.59 -24.66 -8.68
CA ASP A 20 17.05 -25.56 -7.66
C ASP A 20 17.44 -25.14 -6.24
N ASP A 21 18.19 -24.04 -6.09
CA ASP A 21 18.59 -23.55 -4.77
C ASP A 21 17.37 -23.01 -4.00
N PRO A 22 17.03 -23.58 -2.83
CA PRO A 22 15.84 -23.21 -2.09
C PRO A 22 15.89 -21.76 -1.58
N SER A 23 17.09 -21.23 -1.31
CA SER A 23 17.27 -19.86 -0.84
C SER A 23 17.03 -18.86 -1.98
N ALA A 24 17.53 -19.14 -3.17
CA ALA A 24 17.31 -18.35 -4.38
C ALA A 24 15.83 -18.34 -4.77
N LEU A 25 15.15 -19.48 -4.71
CA LEU A 25 13.70 -19.57 -4.95
C LEU A 25 12.90 -18.77 -3.92
N ASN A 26 13.24 -18.87 -2.63
CA ASN A 26 12.60 -18.09 -1.57
C ASN A 26 12.80 -16.58 -1.79
N TRP A 27 14.02 -16.17 -2.13
CA TRP A 27 14.36 -14.80 -2.46
C TRP A 27 13.57 -14.28 -3.67
N ARG A 28 13.47 -15.05 -4.76
CA ARG A 28 12.65 -14.68 -5.93
C ARG A 28 11.18 -14.48 -5.56
N ARG A 29 10.60 -15.38 -4.77
CA ARG A 29 9.23 -15.24 -4.27
C ARG A 29 9.05 -13.92 -3.51
N ARG A 30 9.95 -13.60 -2.58
CA ARG A 30 9.92 -12.33 -1.85
C ARG A 30 10.00 -11.11 -2.77
N CYS A 31 10.86 -11.13 -3.79
CA CYS A 31 10.96 -10.04 -4.78
C CYS A 31 9.67 -9.89 -5.60
N ILE A 32 9.07 -11.00 -6.06
CA ILE A 32 7.81 -11.00 -6.81
C ILE A 32 6.67 -10.42 -5.95
N ASP A 33 6.57 -10.85 -4.69
CA ASP A 33 5.60 -10.32 -3.73
C ASP A 33 5.76 -8.80 -3.53
N ASN A 34 7.00 -8.30 -3.46
CA ASN A 34 7.27 -6.88 -3.31
C ASN A 34 6.88 -6.09 -4.58
N LEU A 35 7.21 -6.60 -5.77
CA LEU A 35 6.81 -6.01 -7.05
C LEU A 35 5.28 -5.96 -7.19
N ALA A 36 4.59 -7.03 -6.83
CA ALA A 36 3.14 -7.10 -6.85
C ALA A 36 2.50 -6.06 -5.93
N ARG A 37 3.11 -5.76 -4.76
CA ARG A 37 2.67 -4.68 -3.86
C ARG A 37 2.95 -3.29 -4.46
N ALA A 38 4.14 -3.08 -5.01
CA ALA A 38 4.53 -1.81 -5.59
C ALA A 38 3.71 -1.41 -6.84
N SER A 39 3.28 -2.41 -7.62
CA SER A 39 2.50 -2.24 -8.86
C SER A 39 1.03 -1.91 -8.61
N ARG A 40 0.54 -2.03 -7.36
CA ARG A 40 -0.86 -1.73 -7.03
C ARG A 40 -1.22 -0.29 -7.44
N PRO A 41 -2.36 -0.08 -8.12
CA PRO A 41 -2.82 1.27 -8.44
C PRO A 41 -3.09 2.02 -7.14
N LEU A 42 -2.59 3.25 -7.06
CA LEU A 42 -2.87 4.22 -6.02
C LEU A 42 -3.36 5.47 -6.74
N GLU A 43 -4.67 5.65 -6.73
CA GLU A 43 -5.37 6.70 -7.44
C GLU A 43 -5.91 7.74 -6.46
N HIS A 44 -6.12 8.94 -6.96
CA HIS A 44 -6.71 10.00 -6.18
C HIS A 44 -8.16 9.65 -5.80
N GLY A 45 -8.53 9.91 -4.54
CA GLY A 45 -9.85 9.63 -3.99
C GLY A 45 -10.05 8.20 -3.49
N MET A 46 -9.08 7.30 -3.66
CA MET A 46 -9.21 5.94 -3.15
C MET A 46 -9.13 5.91 -1.63
N ARG A 47 -10.03 5.14 -1.01
CA ARG A 47 -10.00 4.88 0.42
C ARG A 47 -9.27 3.57 0.68
N ILE A 48 -8.22 3.65 1.49
CA ILE A 48 -7.37 2.51 1.83
C ILE A 48 -7.39 2.29 3.33
N ARG A 49 -7.27 1.03 3.73
CA ARG A 49 -7.11 0.59 5.11
C ARG A 49 -5.78 -0.12 5.27
N LEU A 50 -4.98 0.39 6.19
CA LEU A 50 -3.71 -0.18 6.59
C LEU A 50 -3.95 -1.41 7.48
N PRO A 51 -3.03 -2.39 7.49
CA PRO A 51 -3.17 -3.60 8.32
C PRO A 51 -3.00 -3.31 9.83
N SER A 52 -2.43 -2.16 10.18
CA SER A 52 -2.24 -1.73 11.56
C SER A 52 -2.40 -0.22 11.63
N PRO A 53 -2.95 0.31 12.75
CA PRO A 53 -3.10 1.74 12.93
C PRO A 53 -1.74 2.43 12.91
N VAL A 54 -1.66 3.56 12.22
CA VAL A 54 -0.46 4.39 12.17
C VAL A 54 -0.68 5.61 13.03
N LYS A 55 0.24 5.83 13.97
CA LYS A 55 0.31 7.02 14.80
C LYS A 55 1.14 8.10 14.10
N PHE A 56 0.54 9.26 13.89
CA PHE A 56 1.19 10.43 13.31
C PHE A 56 1.70 11.38 14.38
N THR A 57 2.60 12.29 14.00
CA THR A 57 3.22 13.30 14.88
C THR A 57 2.20 14.23 15.54
N ASP A 58 1.07 14.46 14.88
CA ASP A 58 -0.07 15.27 15.37
C ASP A 58 -0.89 14.56 16.47
N GLY A 59 -0.50 13.34 16.87
CA GLY A 59 -1.22 12.53 17.85
C GLY A 59 -2.40 11.75 17.27
N TYR A 60 -2.75 11.97 16.00
CA TYR A 60 -3.75 11.17 15.30
C TYR A 60 -3.27 9.73 15.09
N GLU A 61 -4.11 8.77 15.47
CA GLU A 61 -3.92 7.35 15.20
C GLU A 61 -5.10 6.85 14.37
N GLY A 62 -4.82 6.18 13.27
CA GLY A 62 -5.84 5.59 12.41
C GLY A 62 -5.26 4.60 11.42
N ASP A 63 -6.10 3.69 10.95
CA ASP A 63 -5.77 2.72 9.90
C ASP A 63 -6.43 3.05 8.56
N GLU A 64 -7.48 3.88 8.53
CA GLU A 64 -8.19 4.29 7.31
C GLU A 64 -7.76 5.67 6.81
N PHE A 65 -7.47 5.77 5.52
CA PHE A 65 -7.06 7.01 4.87
C PHE A 65 -7.62 7.15 3.45
N ILE A 66 -7.81 8.38 3.01
CA ILE A 66 -8.13 8.72 1.62
C ILE A 66 -6.83 9.12 0.92
N VAL A 67 -6.58 8.54 -0.25
CA VAL A 67 -5.40 8.76 -1.06
C VAL A 67 -5.56 10.02 -1.89
N HIS A 68 -4.71 11.01 -1.66
CA HIS A 68 -4.58 12.21 -2.47
C HIS A 68 -3.30 12.10 -3.30
N ARG A 69 -3.44 11.71 -4.58
CA ARG A 69 -2.32 11.68 -5.51
C ARG A 69 -2.21 12.99 -6.29
N ARG A 70 -1.04 13.64 -6.21
CA ARG A 70 -0.69 14.84 -6.99
C ARG A 70 0.58 14.55 -7.80
N GLY A 71 0.38 14.05 -9.03
CA GLY A 71 1.48 13.59 -9.90
C GLY A 71 2.24 12.42 -9.28
N ARG A 72 3.51 12.65 -8.91
CA ARG A 72 4.36 11.67 -8.21
C ARG A 72 4.19 11.67 -6.69
N LYS A 73 3.62 12.73 -6.11
CA LYS A 73 3.40 12.83 -4.67
C LYS A 73 2.13 12.08 -4.30
N ILE A 74 2.20 11.27 -3.25
CA ILE A 74 1.07 10.60 -2.64
C ILE A 74 0.96 11.14 -1.22
N GLU A 75 -0.20 11.66 -0.90
CA GLU A 75 -0.56 12.22 0.40
C GLU A 75 -1.85 11.53 0.87
N LEU A 76 -2.06 11.52 2.17
CA LEU A 76 -3.18 10.86 2.84
C LEU A 76 -4.00 11.92 3.58
N ALA A 77 -5.31 11.79 3.48
CA ALA A 77 -6.27 12.55 4.28
C ALA A 77 -7.04 11.61 5.21
N LYS A 78 -7.44 12.12 6.38
CA LYS A 78 -8.35 11.37 7.27
C LYS A 78 -9.70 11.23 6.59
N PRO A 79 -10.44 10.14 6.84
CA PRO A 79 -11.83 10.05 6.39
C PRO A 79 -12.64 11.25 6.93
N GLY A 80 -13.36 11.93 6.04
CA GLY A 80 -14.14 13.14 6.36
C GLY A 80 -13.36 14.45 6.27
N CYS A 81 -12.05 14.43 6.06
CA CYS A 81 -11.26 15.63 5.79
C CYS A 81 -10.93 15.72 4.30
N SER A 82 -11.19 16.87 3.67
CA SER A 82 -10.90 17.08 2.25
C SER A 82 -9.44 17.45 1.96
N TYR A 83 -8.66 17.79 3.00
CA TYR A 83 -7.30 18.29 2.86
C TYR A 83 -6.27 17.18 3.13
N PRO A 84 -5.30 16.96 2.22
CA PRO A 84 -4.19 16.06 2.49
C PRO A 84 -3.32 16.63 3.62
N GLY A 85 -3.15 15.86 4.68
CA GLY A 85 -2.38 16.28 5.87
C GLY A 85 -1.24 15.33 6.23
N TYR A 86 -1.22 14.12 5.67
CA TYR A 86 -0.32 13.06 6.09
C TYR A 86 0.47 12.51 4.92
N ARG A 87 1.74 12.17 5.17
CA ARG A 87 2.58 11.45 4.21
C ARG A 87 3.06 10.18 4.88
N LEU A 88 2.82 9.05 4.22
CA LEU A 88 3.31 7.74 4.68
C LEU A 88 4.37 7.22 3.72
N SER A 89 5.61 7.18 4.18
CA SER A 89 6.72 6.55 3.46
C SER A 89 6.48 5.05 3.34
N GLY A 90 6.85 4.46 2.19
CA GLY A 90 6.67 3.02 1.98
C GLY A 90 5.22 2.55 1.85
N LEU A 91 4.25 3.46 1.68
CA LEU A 91 2.83 3.10 1.54
C LEU A 91 2.61 1.99 0.50
N ARG A 92 3.28 2.06 -0.65
CA ARG A 92 3.22 1.04 -1.71
C ARG A 92 3.69 -0.36 -1.27
N GLN A 93 4.60 -0.44 -0.31
CA GLN A 93 5.15 -1.71 0.21
C GLN A 93 4.25 -2.32 1.28
N MET A 94 3.39 -1.51 1.91
CA MET A 94 2.49 -1.97 2.94
C MET A 94 1.35 -2.83 2.38
N ALA A 95 0.85 -3.75 3.20
CA ALA A 95 -0.23 -4.67 2.86
C ALA A 95 -1.63 -4.03 3.02
N TRP A 96 -1.82 -2.80 2.56
CA TRP A 96 -3.12 -2.13 2.64
C TRP A 96 -4.15 -2.76 1.69
N ILE A 97 -5.41 -2.58 2.05
CA ILE A 97 -6.57 -3.01 1.27
C ILE A 97 -7.40 -1.79 0.86
N ILE A 98 -8.07 -1.87 -0.28
CA ILE A 98 -9.02 -0.85 -0.72
C ILE A 98 -10.34 -1.10 0.02
N VAL A 99 -10.83 -0.10 0.74
CA VAL A 99 -12.14 -0.18 1.38
C VAL A 99 -13.15 0.50 0.46
N PRO A 100 -14.13 -0.25 -0.10
CA PRO A 100 -15.20 0.37 -0.84
C PRO A 100 -15.98 1.28 0.11
N GLU A 101 -16.33 2.49 -0.35
CA GLU A 101 -17.20 3.37 0.40
C GLU A 101 -18.56 2.66 0.53
N THR A 102 -18.81 2.04 1.68
CA THR A 102 -20.12 1.51 2.01
C THR A 102 -21.03 2.70 2.21
N LYS A 103 -21.62 3.21 1.11
CA LYS A 103 -22.84 4.00 1.18
C LYS A 103 -23.89 3.09 1.80
N VAL A 104 -23.98 3.13 3.12
CA VAL A 104 -25.08 2.51 3.86
C VAL A 104 -26.30 3.29 3.42
N HIS A 105 -27.04 2.75 2.45
CA HIS A 105 -28.39 3.19 2.19
C HIS A 105 -29.13 3.04 3.50
N LYS A 106 -29.46 4.17 4.16
CA LYS A 106 -30.42 4.18 5.26
C LYS A 106 -31.72 3.63 4.69
N THR A 107 -31.97 2.34 4.87
CA THR A 107 -33.31 1.79 4.74
C THR A 107 -34.09 2.35 5.93
N VAL A 108 -34.79 3.45 5.69
CA VAL A 108 -35.78 3.98 6.62
C VAL A 108 -36.92 2.95 6.61
N PHE A 109 -37.03 2.17 7.69
CA PHE A 109 -38.23 1.39 7.95
C PHE A 109 -39.29 2.41 8.40
N ALA A 110 -40.27 2.64 7.54
CA ALA A 110 -41.46 3.43 7.81
C ALA A 110 -42.49 2.61 8.59
#